data_AF-A0A8J7Z7U6-F1
#
_entry.id   AF-A0A8J7Z7U6-F1
#
_cell.length_a   1.000
_cell.length_b   1.000
_cell.length_c   1.000
_cell.angle_alpha   90.00
_cell.angle_beta   90.00
_cell.angle_gamma   90.00
#
_symmetry.space_group_name_H-M   'P 1'
#
loop_
_entity.id
_entity.type
_entity.pdbx_description
1 polymer ?
#
loop_
_entity_poly.entity_id
_entity_poly.type
_entity_poly.pdbx_seq_one_letter_code
_entity_poly.pdbx_strand_id
1 'polypeptide(L)'
;MSSMRRGDRRNESDDNAMNHPRSRQSEPASPHADRQVLATVRAQRNEAQVERDNWQKVAQEKEQQAEQTHHLYLEEQQKYQTALTLYQEEQTQSRSYLMQFEEAQTQATSYLTLYQDTQTQAQSYLTLYETEKARGDELSITFKEVETQRDRYLTLYTESQDQLKVERRSKAGIKGWETRRKRENQQLKQEILEMTVLLRDSLDRKEEAVDNLYVLADRMDRIQQLVDSVDEDSTTNPIGVVQKLQRIWQMVKEILAE
;
A
#
# COMPACT_ATOMS: atom_id res chain seq x y z
N MET A 1 -68.74 134.87 -2.86
CA MET A 1 -68.59 134.00 -4.05
C MET A 1 -68.95 132.58 -3.65
N SER A 2 -69.87 131.97 -4.41
CA SER A 2 -70.09 130.53 -4.63
C SER A 2 -70.41 129.60 -3.44
N SER A 3 -71.21 128.54 -3.52
CA SER A 3 -72.36 128.12 -4.33
C SER A 3 -72.70 126.68 -3.87
N MET A 4 -73.98 126.41 -3.62
CA MET A 4 -74.70 125.14 -3.86
C MET A 4 -74.51 123.85 -3.02
N ARG A 5 -75.63 123.50 -2.33
CA ARG A 5 -76.52 122.29 -2.46
C ARG A 5 -76.27 120.98 -1.68
N ARG A 6 -77.45 120.41 -1.31
CA ARG A 6 -77.82 119.08 -0.73
C ARG A 6 -77.63 119.03 0.80
N GLY A 7 -78.59 118.64 1.62
CA GLY A 7 -79.78 117.79 1.47
C GLY A 7 -79.74 116.81 2.64
N ASP A 8 -80.74 116.89 3.54
CA ASP A 8 -80.98 116.01 4.70
C ASP A 8 -79.82 115.76 5.69
N ARG A 9 -79.96 116.34 6.88
CA ARG A 9 -79.68 115.70 8.18
C ARG A 9 -80.21 116.64 9.26
N ARG A 10 -81.35 116.25 9.84
CA ARG A 10 -81.87 116.84 11.08
C ARG A 10 -80.75 116.86 12.11
N ASN A 11 -80.72 117.96 12.83
CA ASN A 11 -79.59 118.46 13.57
C ASN A 11 -79.52 117.73 14.92
N GLU A 12 -78.33 117.28 15.28
CA GLU A 12 -77.97 116.43 16.45
C GLU A 12 -78.17 117.09 17.83
N SER A 13 -79.01 118.13 17.93
CA SER A 13 -79.17 118.97 19.13
C SER A 13 -80.43 118.68 19.95
N ASP A 14 -81.37 117.85 19.47
CA ASP A 14 -82.56 117.43 20.22
C ASP A 14 -82.41 116.02 20.85
N ASP A 15 -81.50 115.17 20.33
CA ASP A 15 -81.23 113.83 20.90
C ASP A 15 -80.36 113.87 22.17
N ASN A 16 -79.78 115.02 22.50
CA ASN A 16 -78.98 115.21 23.70
C ASN A 16 -79.83 115.41 24.98
N ALA A 17 -81.16 115.61 24.83
CA ALA A 17 -82.08 115.79 25.95
C ALA A 17 -82.77 114.50 26.41
N MET A 18 -82.88 113.48 25.54
CA MET A 18 -83.42 112.16 25.91
C MET A 18 -82.37 111.21 26.48
N ASN A 19 -81.10 111.35 26.07
CA ASN A 19 -80.02 110.49 26.56
C ASN A 19 -79.33 111.01 27.83
N HIS A 20 -79.51 112.29 28.18
CA HIS A 20 -78.97 112.90 29.40
C HIS A 20 -80.01 113.79 30.10
N PRO A 21 -80.87 113.23 30.98
CA PRO A 21 -81.73 114.06 31.81
C PRO A 21 -80.87 114.98 32.67
N ARG A 22 -81.08 116.31 32.58
CA ARG A 22 -80.56 117.27 33.56
C ARG A 22 -81.17 116.93 34.91
N SER A 23 -80.45 116.17 35.72
CA SER A 23 -80.80 115.95 37.11
C SER A 23 -80.89 117.31 37.80
N ARG A 24 -82.01 117.56 38.47
CA ARG A 24 -82.15 118.61 39.49
C ARG A 24 -80.86 118.68 40.31
N GLN A 25 -80.36 119.89 40.59
CA GLN A 25 -79.38 120.07 41.66
C GLN A 25 -79.99 119.49 42.93
N SER A 26 -79.53 118.30 43.31
CA SER A 26 -79.79 117.76 44.63
C SER A 26 -79.15 118.71 45.62
N GLU A 27 -79.93 119.15 46.60
CA GLU A 27 -79.41 119.84 47.79
C GLU A 27 -78.15 119.13 48.30
N PRO A 28 -77.16 119.86 48.85
CA PRO A 28 -75.97 119.24 49.40
C PRO A 28 -76.42 118.16 50.36
N ALA A 29 -76.08 116.92 50.06
CA ALA A 29 -76.44 115.79 50.87
C ALA A 29 -76.07 116.13 52.32
N SER A 30 -77.00 115.89 53.25
CA SER A 30 -76.69 115.96 54.67
C SER A 30 -75.33 115.28 54.91
N PRO A 31 -74.42 115.82 55.74
CA PRO A 31 -73.10 115.23 56.00
C PRO A 31 -73.14 113.74 56.37
N HIS A 32 -74.31 113.25 56.79
CA HIS A 32 -74.59 111.87 57.09
C HIS A 32 -74.81 110.97 55.84
N ALA A 33 -75.37 111.50 54.75
CA ALA A 33 -75.61 110.78 53.50
C ALA A 33 -74.34 110.67 52.64
N ASP A 34 -73.51 111.71 52.57
CA ASP A 34 -72.18 111.63 51.92
C ASP A 34 -71.25 110.67 52.66
N ARG A 35 -71.36 110.60 54.00
CA ARG A 35 -70.66 109.57 54.79
C ARG A 35 -71.14 108.16 54.46
N GLN A 36 -72.42 107.95 54.21
CA GLN A 36 -72.95 106.64 53.78
C GLN A 36 -72.45 106.27 52.39
N VAL A 37 -72.46 107.20 51.42
CA VAL A 37 -71.95 106.96 50.07
C VAL A 37 -70.43 106.72 50.06
N LEU A 38 -69.66 107.50 50.85
CA LEU A 38 -68.23 107.24 51.02
C LEU A 38 -67.96 105.91 51.73
N ALA A 39 -68.81 105.52 52.69
CA ALA A 39 -68.72 104.21 53.34
C ALA A 39 -69.03 103.07 52.37
N THR A 40 -70.04 103.19 51.50
CA THR A 40 -70.36 102.17 50.49
C THR A 40 -69.31 102.12 49.38
N VAL A 41 -68.79 103.25 48.90
CA VAL A 41 -67.70 103.28 47.90
C VAL A 41 -66.40 102.70 48.48
N ARG A 42 -66.09 102.97 49.76
CA ARG A 42 -64.96 102.32 50.44
C ARG A 42 -65.19 100.83 50.64
N ALA A 43 -66.41 100.40 50.98
CA ALA A 43 -66.77 98.99 51.07
C ALA A 43 -66.63 98.28 49.72
N GLN A 44 -67.18 98.84 48.63
CA GLN A 44 -67.05 98.31 47.27
C GLN A 44 -65.60 98.29 46.79
N ARG A 45 -64.80 99.31 47.12
CA ARG A 45 -63.36 99.32 46.82
C ARG A 45 -62.63 98.21 47.58
N ASN A 46 -62.94 98.04 48.87
CA ASN A 46 -62.34 97.00 49.68
C ASN A 46 -62.76 95.60 49.21
N GLU A 47 -64.03 95.40 48.84
CA GLU A 47 -64.56 94.17 48.24
C GLU A 47 -63.88 93.85 46.91
N ALA A 48 -63.79 94.82 46.00
CA ALA A 48 -63.09 94.64 44.71
C ALA A 48 -61.59 94.36 44.90
N GLN A 49 -60.98 94.91 45.95
CA GLN A 49 -59.57 94.66 46.28
C GLN A 49 -59.39 93.24 46.84
N VAL A 50 -60.28 92.79 47.72
CA VAL A 50 -60.32 91.40 48.22
C VAL A 50 -60.59 90.41 47.08
N GLU A 51 -61.51 90.72 46.16
CA GLU A 51 -61.76 89.90 44.98
C GLU A 51 -60.55 89.84 44.06
N ARG A 52 -59.88 90.97 43.80
CA ARG A 52 -58.65 91.00 42.99
C ARG A 52 -57.54 90.15 43.64
N ASP A 53 -57.35 90.27 44.94
CA ASP A 53 -56.35 89.50 45.68
C ASP A 53 -56.69 87.99 45.66
N ASN A 54 -57.97 87.63 45.77
CA ASN A 54 -58.43 86.25 45.63
C ASN A 54 -58.21 85.72 44.20
N TRP A 55 -58.56 86.48 43.17
CA TRP A 55 -58.31 86.11 41.77
C TRP A 55 -56.82 85.95 41.49
N GLN A 56 -55.97 86.79 42.08
CA GLN A 56 -54.53 86.70 41.94
C GLN A 56 -53.96 85.44 42.61
N LYS A 57 -54.47 85.06 43.79
CA LYS A 57 -54.12 83.78 44.44
C LYS A 57 -54.57 82.58 43.61
N VAL A 58 -55.81 82.58 43.12
CA VAL A 58 -56.33 81.50 42.25
C VAL A 58 -55.51 81.39 40.96
N ALA A 59 -55.12 82.51 40.35
CA ALA A 59 -54.27 82.51 39.16
C ALA A 59 -52.89 81.89 39.45
N GLN A 60 -52.24 82.25 40.57
CA GLN A 60 -50.97 81.68 40.99
C GLN A 60 -51.07 80.18 41.29
N GLU A 61 -52.12 79.74 41.99
CA GLU A 61 -52.36 78.32 42.25
C GLU A 61 -52.56 77.54 40.95
N LYS A 62 -53.28 78.13 39.98
CA LYS A 62 -53.48 77.51 38.65
C LYS A 62 -52.19 77.46 37.83
N GLU A 63 -51.36 78.49 37.90
CA GLU A 63 -50.05 78.51 37.26
C GLU A 63 -49.14 77.44 37.85
N GLN A 64 -49.07 77.31 39.18
CA GLN A 64 -48.31 76.25 39.84
C GLN A 64 -48.84 74.85 39.51
N GLN A 65 -50.16 74.66 39.44
CA GLN A 65 -50.75 73.40 38.99
C GLN A 65 -50.39 73.07 37.53
N ALA A 66 -50.36 74.08 36.66
CA ALA A 66 -49.96 73.90 35.26
C ALA A 66 -48.47 73.55 35.13
N GLU A 67 -47.61 74.19 35.92
CA GLU A 67 -46.17 73.86 35.97
C GLU A 67 -45.93 72.43 36.48
N GLN A 68 -46.62 72.03 37.54
CA GLN A 68 -46.52 70.66 38.09
C GLN A 68 -46.99 69.60 37.09
N THR A 69 -48.12 69.83 36.42
CA THR A 69 -48.62 68.90 35.41
C THR A 69 -47.71 68.84 34.19
N HIS A 70 -47.17 69.97 33.75
CA HIS A 70 -46.17 70.02 32.68
C HIS A 70 -44.88 69.27 33.05
N HIS A 71 -44.40 69.40 34.29
CA HIS A 71 -43.23 68.65 34.76
C HIS A 71 -43.47 67.14 34.74
N LEU A 72 -44.63 66.69 35.26
CA LEU A 72 -45.00 65.28 35.23
C LEU A 72 -45.10 64.73 33.80
N TYR A 73 -45.67 65.51 32.88
CA TYR A 73 -45.75 65.15 31.47
C TYR A 73 -44.37 64.96 30.84
N LEU A 74 -43.43 65.88 31.09
CA LEU A 74 -42.05 65.76 30.60
C LEU A 74 -41.34 64.53 31.18
N GLU A 75 -41.52 64.23 32.47
CA GLU A 75 -40.97 63.02 33.08
C GLU A 75 -41.53 61.74 32.44
N GLU A 76 -42.84 61.66 32.20
CA GLU A 76 -43.44 60.52 31.51
C GLU A 76 -42.91 60.38 30.09
N GLN A 77 -42.74 61.48 29.37
CA GLN A 77 -42.18 61.48 28.02
C GLN A 77 -40.73 60.94 28.02
N GLN A 78 -39.91 61.36 28.99
CA GLN A 78 -38.54 60.84 29.16
C GLN A 78 -38.55 59.35 29.49
N LYS A 79 -39.40 58.90 30.42
CA LYS A 79 -39.54 57.49 30.77
C LYS A 79 -39.92 56.65 29.55
N TYR A 80 -40.87 57.12 28.75
CA TYR A 80 -41.28 56.45 27.53
C TYR A 80 -40.16 56.34 26.50
N GLN A 81 -39.39 57.42 26.31
CA GLN A 81 -38.22 57.41 25.42
C GLN A 81 -37.17 56.40 25.91
N THR A 82 -36.86 56.37 27.21
CA THR A 82 -35.91 55.38 27.76
C THR A 82 -36.40 53.94 27.64
N ALA A 83 -37.70 53.70 27.79
CA ALA A 83 -38.26 52.36 27.61
C ALA A 83 -38.14 51.90 26.14
N LEU A 84 -38.35 52.81 25.19
CA LEU A 84 -38.18 52.51 23.76
C LEU A 84 -36.73 52.18 23.41
N THR A 85 -35.75 52.92 23.94
CA THR A 85 -34.33 52.64 23.67
C THR A 85 -33.91 51.30 24.23
N LEU A 86 -34.32 50.97 25.47
CA LEU A 86 -34.04 49.68 26.09
C LEU A 86 -34.65 48.52 25.29
N TYR A 87 -35.89 48.69 24.80
CA TYR A 87 -36.54 47.67 23.98
C TYR A 87 -35.81 47.45 22.64
N GLN A 88 -35.33 48.52 22.00
CA GLN A 88 -34.54 48.43 20.78
C GLN A 88 -33.20 47.74 21.03
N GLU A 89 -32.52 48.09 22.12
CA GLU A 89 -31.28 47.42 22.54
C GLU A 89 -31.51 45.93 22.77
N GLU A 90 -32.56 45.54 23.51
CA GLU A 90 -32.91 44.14 23.74
C GLU A 90 -33.18 43.39 22.42
N GLN A 91 -33.90 44.01 21.47
CA GLN A 91 -34.09 43.43 20.14
C GLN A 91 -32.76 43.21 19.40
N THR A 92 -31.85 44.18 19.45
CA THR A 92 -30.54 44.02 18.80
C THR A 92 -29.71 42.93 19.45
N GLN A 93 -29.73 42.83 20.79
CA GLN A 93 -29.06 41.78 21.53
C GLN A 93 -29.65 40.42 21.18
N SER A 94 -30.97 40.27 21.18
CA SER A 94 -31.65 39.03 20.79
C SER A 94 -31.27 38.58 19.37
N ARG A 95 -31.26 39.50 18.40
CA ARG A 95 -30.80 39.21 17.03
C ARG A 95 -29.33 38.79 16.99
N SER A 96 -28.47 39.43 17.79
CA SER A 96 -27.06 39.07 17.86
C SER A 96 -26.84 37.66 18.42
N TYR A 97 -27.60 37.28 19.46
CA TYR A 97 -27.54 35.94 20.04
C TYR A 97 -28.02 34.87 19.05
N LEU A 98 -29.08 35.15 18.29
CA LEU A 98 -29.56 34.24 17.24
C LEU A 98 -28.49 34.01 16.17
N MET A 99 -27.82 35.06 15.70
CA MET A 99 -26.72 34.90 14.74
C MET A 99 -25.55 34.09 15.30
N GLN A 100 -25.15 34.33 16.55
CA GLN A 100 -24.08 33.56 17.19
C GLN A 100 -24.45 32.08 17.34
N PHE A 101 -25.72 31.79 17.65
CA PHE A 101 -26.21 30.42 17.73
C PHE A 101 -26.20 29.72 16.38
N GLU A 102 -26.67 30.39 15.32
CA GLU A 102 -26.61 29.86 13.95
C GLU A 102 -25.16 29.61 13.51
N GLU A 103 -24.24 30.54 13.79
CA GLU A 103 -22.83 30.37 13.49
C GLU A 103 -22.26 29.15 14.24
N ALA A 104 -22.49 29.03 15.54
CA ALA A 104 -22.06 27.88 16.33
C ALA A 104 -22.63 26.56 15.79
N GLN A 105 -23.89 26.56 15.34
CA GLN A 105 -24.51 25.39 14.72
C GLN A 105 -23.82 25.01 13.41
N THR A 106 -23.53 25.99 12.53
CA THR A 106 -22.81 25.73 11.28
C THR A 106 -21.38 25.25 11.51
N GLN A 107 -20.71 25.77 12.54
CA GLN A 107 -19.39 25.29 12.93
C GLN A 107 -19.47 23.84 13.42
N ALA A 108 -20.42 23.51 14.29
CA ALA A 108 -20.61 22.15 14.80
C ALA A 108 -20.89 21.15 13.66
N THR A 109 -21.72 21.50 12.69
CA THR A 109 -21.97 20.63 11.52
C THR A 109 -20.72 20.47 10.67
N SER A 110 -19.95 21.53 10.45
CA SER A 110 -18.68 21.46 9.70
C SER A 110 -17.63 20.56 10.38
N TYR A 111 -17.53 20.60 11.71
CA TYR A 111 -16.64 19.72 12.46
C TYR A 111 -17.08 18.27 12.38
N LEU A 112 -18.39 18.01 12.44
CA LEU A 112 -18.94 16.66 12.29
C LEU A 112 -18.61 16.08 10.91
N THR A 113 -18.75 16.88 9.84
CA THR A 113 -18.41 16.43 8.48
C THR A 113 -16.92 16.13 8.34
N LEU A 114 -16.05 16.99 8.87
CA LEU A 114 -14.60 16.74 8.87
C LEU A 114 -14.25 15.45 9.63
N TYR A 115 -14.89 15.22 10.77
CA TYR A 115 -14.68 14.00 11.54
C TYR A 115 -15.09 12.75 10.73
N GLN A 116 -16.25 12.79 10.07
CA GLN A 116 -16.69 11.69 9.21
C GLN A 116 -15.74 11.46 8.03
N ASP A 117 -15.28 12.52 7.39
CA ASP A 117 -14.31 12.42 6.28
C ASP A 117 -12.99 11.81 6.75
N THR A 118 -12.44 12.26 7.88
CA THR A 118 -11.22 11.66 8.44
C THR A 118 -11.42 10.20 8.82
N GLN A 119 -12.60 9.82 9.32
CA GLN A 119 -12.92 8.43 9.65
C GLN A 119 -12.97 7.54 8.39
N THR A 120 -13.61 8.01 7.32
CA THR A 120 -13.66 7.27 6.05
C THR A 120 -12.29 7.15 5.40
N GLN A 121 -11.46 8.19 5.48
CA GLN A 121 -10.06 8.14 5.03
C GLN A 121 -9.23 7.15 5.85
N ALA A 122 -9.37 7.14 7.18
CA ALA A 122 -8.68 6.17 8.01
C ALA A 122 -9.07 4.72 7.66
N GLN A 123 -10.36 4.48 7.38
CA GLN A 123 -10.83 3.18 6.92
C GLN A 123 -10.26 2.79 5.56
N SER A 124 -10.15 3.73 4.60
CA SER A 124 -9.56 3.44 3.30
C SER A 124 -8.05 3.17 3.38
N TYR A 125 -7.32 3.83 4.28
CA TYR A 125 -5.91 3.50 4.52
C TYR A 125 -5.74 2.12 5.14
N LEU A 126 -6.63 1.71 6.06
CA LEU A 126 -6.60 0.38 6.64
C LEU A 126 -6.82 -0.72 5.58
N THR A 127 -7.79 -0.54 4.69
CA THR A 127 -8.03 -1.51 3.62
C THR A 127 -6.85 -1.59 2.65
N LEU A 128 -6.25 -0.45 2.27
CA LEU A 128 -5.02 -0.44 1.46
C LEU A 128 -3.87 -1.18 2.14
N TYR A 129 -3.67 -0.93 3.44
CA TYR A 129 -2.65 -1.63 4.21
C TYR A 129 -2.87 -3.15 4.24
N GLU A 130 -4.11 -3.59 4.44
CA GLU A 130 -4.46 -5.01 4.41
C GLU A 130 -4.19 -5.64 3.04
N THR A 131 -4.49 -4.94 1.94
CA THR A 131 -4.20 -5.42 0.58
C THR A 131 -2.71 -5.53 0.31
N GLU A 132 -1.91 -4.53 0.72
CA GLU A 132 -0.45 -4.57 0.55
C GLU A 132 0.18 -5.65 1.45
N LYS A 133 -0.36 -5.88 2.64
CA LYS A 133 0.05 -6.98 3.52
C LYS A 133 -0.20 -8.33 2.84
N ALA A 134 -1.39 -8.56 2.29
CA ALA A 134 -1.71 -9.78 1.57
C ALA A 134 -0.78 -10.01 0.37
N ARG A 135 -0.50 -8.93 -0.40
CA ARG A 135 0.46 -8.97 -1.51
C ARG A 135 1.89 -9.31 -1.04
N GLY A 136 2.31 -8.77 0.10
CA GLY A 136 3.60 -9.12 0.73
C GLY A 136 3.67 -10.59 1.14
N ASP A 137 2.59 -11.13 1.69
CA ASP A 137 2.49 -12.55 2.05
C ASP A 137 2.56 -13.46 0.81
N GLU A 138 1.85 -13.12 -0.26
CA GLU A 138 1.93 -13.82 -1.55
C GLU A 138 3.36 -13.80 -2.12
N LEU A 139 4.02 -12.64 -2.10
CA LEU A 139 5.41 -12.51 -2.56
C LEU A 139 6.35 -13.38 -1.73
N SER A 140 6.15 -13.45 -0.41
CA SER A 140 6.93 -14.32 0.48
C SER A 140 6.76 -15.81 0.14
N ILE A 141 5.54 -16.24 -0.18
CA ILE A 141 5.25 -17.62 -0.61
C ILE A 141 5.96 -17.92 -1.94
N THR A 142 5.82 -17.05 -2.95
CA THR A 142 6.47 -17.25 -4.25
C THR A 142 8.00 -17.28 -4.14
N PHE A 143 8.57 -16.43 -3.27
CA PHE A 143 10.01 -16.42 -3.03
C PHE A 143 10.50 -17.74 -2.43
N LYS A 144 9.78 -18.28 -1.43
CA LYS A 144 10.08 -19.60 -0.85
C LYS A 144 9.97 -20.70 -1.90
N GLU A 145 8.97 -20.66 -2.76
CA GLU A 145 8.83 -21.65 -3.83
C GLU A 145 10.03 -21.59 -4.79
N VAL A 146 10.40 -20.40 -5.28
CA VAL A 146 11.57 -20.22 -6.14
C VAL A 146 12.85 -20.71 -5.46
N GLU A 147 13.00 -20.47 -4.15
CA GLU A 147 14.14 -20.97 -3.38
C GLU A 147 14.18 -22.52 -3.36
N THR A 148 13.05 -23.17 -3.11
CA THR A 148 12.98 -24.65 -3.17
C THR A 148 13.27 -25.18 -4.58
N GLN A 149 12.82 -24.49 -5.62
CA GLN A 149 13.11 -24.85 -7.00
C GLN A 149 14.61 -24.70 -7.31
N ARG A 150 15.25 -23.60 -6.88
CA ARG A 150 16.70 -23.39 -6.98
C ARG A 150 17.45 -24.55 -6.34
N ASP A 151 17.10 -24.92 -5.11
CA ASP A 151 17.79 -25.98 -4.37
C ASP A 151 17.63 -27.34 -5.06
N ARG A 152 16.45 -27.60 -5.62
CA ARG A 152 16.21 -28.79 -6.45
C ARG A 152 17.09 -28.79 -7.70
N TYR A 153 17.19 -27.67 -8.42
CA TYR A 153 18.08 -27.57 -9.58
C TYR A 153 19.55 -27.77 -9.21
N LEU A 154 20.00 -27.21 -8.09
CA LEU A 154 21.37 -27.40 -7.61
C LEU A 154 21.66 -28.86 -7.26
N THR A 155 20.70 -29.55 -6.66
CA THR A 155 20.79 -30.99 -6.36
C THR A 155 20.93 -31.80 -7.64
N LEU A 156 20.01 -31.61 -8.60
CA LEU A 156 20.04 -32.31 -9.89
C LEU A 156 21.33 -32.02 -10.68
N TYR A 157 21.80 -30.78 -10.66
CA TYR A 157 23.06 -30.41 -11.29
C TYR A 157 24.24 -31.17 -10.67
N THR A 158 24.30 -31.23 -9.34
CA THR A 158 25.36 -31.95 -8.62
C THR A 158 25.32 -33.45 -8.90
N GLU A 159 24.13 -34.05 -8.87
CA GLU A 159 23.93 -35.46 -9.24
C GLU A 159 24.40 -35.74 -10.67
N SER A 160 24.07 -34.88 -11.64
CA SER A 160 24.51 -35.03 -13.03
C SER A 160 26.04 -34.95 -13.17
N GLN A 161 26.69 -34.06 -12.40
CA GLN A 161 28.15 -33.96 -12.37
C GLN A 161 28.79 -35.24 -11.81
N ASP A 162 28.19 -35.81 -10.76
CA ASP A 162 28.70 -37.03 -10.15
C ASP A 162 28.47 -38.27 -11.03
N GLN A 163 27.31 -38.37 -11.68
CA GLN A 163 27.06 -39.39 -12.71
C GLN A 163 28.10 -39.30 -13.83
N LEU A 164 28.39 -38.10 -14.34
CA LEU A 164 29.40 -37.89 -15.38
C LEU A 164 30.80 -38.30 -14.91
N LYS A 165 31.17 -38.03 -13.66
CA LYS A 165 32.45 -38.51 -13.08
C LYS A 165 32.51 -40.03 -13.03
N VAL A 166 31.43 -40.70 -12.62
CA VAL A 166 31.33 -42.16 -12.58
C VAL A 166 31.45 -42.76 -13.98
N GLU A 167 30.73 -42.21 -14.96
CA GLU A 167 30.83 -42.65 -16.35
C GLU A 167 32.25 -42.50 -16.91
N ARG A 168 32.90 -41.36 -16.66
CA ARG A 168 34.29 -41.13 -17.09
C ARG A 168 35.24 -42.14 -16.46
N ARG A 169 35.10 -42.45 -15.17
CA ARG A 169 35.88 -43.48 -14.47
C ARG A 169 35.61 -44.87 -15.03
N SER A 170 34.35 -45.21 -15.29
CA SER A 170 33.95 -46.49 -15.88
C SER A 170 34.54 -46.68 -17.28
N LYS A 171 34.43 -45.68 -18.16
CA LYS A 171 35.03 -45.70 -19.51
C LYS A 171 36.54 -45.85 -19.46
N ALA A 172 37.22 -45.15 -18.55
CA ALA A 172 38.66 -45.32 -18.34
C ALA A 172 39.01 -46.75 -17.85
N GLY A 173 38.20 -47.31 -16.94
CA GLY A 173 38.35 -48.68 -16.44
C GLY A 173 38.18 -49.74 -17.53
N ILE A 174 37.13 -49.63 -18.36
CA ILE A 174 36.88 -50.53 -19.50
C ILE A 174 38.03 -50.48 -20.49
N LYS A 175 38.47 -49.27 -20.90
CA LYS A 175 39.60 -49.10 -21.81
C LYS A 175 40.90 -49.69 -21.24
N GLY A 176 41.14 -49.50 -19.94
CA GLY A 176 42.30 -50.06 -19.24
C GLY A 176 42.27 -51.59 -19.16
N TRP A 177 41.11 -52.18 -18.89
CA TRP A 177 40.92 -53.63 -18.89
C TRP A 177 41.11 -54.22 -20.29
N GLU A 178 40.53 -53.60 -21.32
CA GLU A 178 40.67 -54.05 -22.71
C GLU A 178 42.11 -53.98 -23.20
N THR A 179 42.85 -52.93 -22.83
CA THR A 179 44.29 -52.81 -23.13
C THR A 179 45.12 -53.89 -22.44
N ARG A 180 44.81 -54.21 -21.17
CA ARG A 180 45.48 -55.30 -20.43
C ARG A 180 45.19 -56.66 -21.05
N ARG A 181 43.91 -56.96 -21.30
CA ARG A 181 43.47 -58.21 -21.92
C ARG A 181 44.05 -58.42 -23.32
N LYS A 182 44.18 -57.35 -24.12
CA LYS A 182 44.81 -57.41 -25.45
C LYS A 182 46.31 -57.75 -25.37
N ARG A 183 47.04 -57.18 -24.40
CA ARG A 183 48.45 -57.50 -24.16
C ARG A 183 48.65 -58.95 -23.70
N GLU A 184 47.83 -59.40 -22.75
CA GLU A 184 47.85 -60.78 -22.25
C GLU A 184 47.53 -61.78 -23.38
N ASN A 185 46.49 -61.53 -24.18
CA ASN A 185 46.19 -62.35 -25.34
C ASN A 185 47.34 -62.38 -26.37
N GLN A 186 48.08 -61.28 -26.52
CA GLN A 186 49.24 -61.24 -27.41
C GLN A 186 50.41 -62.08 -26.87
N GLN A 187 50.65 -62.01 -25.55
CA GLN A 187 51.64 -62.87 -24.88
C GLN A 187 51.28 -64.35 -25.01
N LEU A 188 50.02 -64.72 -24.72
CA LEU A 188 49.54 -66.10 -24.86
C LEU A 188 49.67 -66.60 -26.31
N LYS A 189 49.41 -65.76 -27.31
CA LYS A 189 49.63 -66.12 -28.72
C LYS A 189 51.10 -66.39 -29.05
N GLN A 190 52.01 -65.60 -28.50
CA GLN A 190 53.45 -65.80 -28.67
C GLN A 190 53.89 -67.12 -28.01
N GLU A 191 53.47 -67.36 -26.77
CA GLU A 191 53.76 -68.60 -26.04
C GLU A 191 53.20 -69.84 -26.74
N ILE A 192 51.96 -69.78 -27.24
CA ILE A 192 51.37 -70.86 -28.05
C ILE A 192 52.19 -71.10 -29.32
N LEU A 193 52.65 -70.04 -29.99
CA LEU A 193 53.48 -70.17 -31.20
C LEU A 193 54.82 -70.82 -30.87
N GLU A 194 55.49 -70.41 -29.80
CA GLU A 194 56.74 -71.01 -29.32
C GLU A 194 56.55 -72.49 -28.97
N MET A 195 55.49 -72.84 -28.22
CA MET A 195 55.15 -74.22 -27.93
C MET A 195 54.86 -75.03 -29.19
N THR A 196 54.20 -74.43 -30.19
CA THR A 196 53.90 -75.09 -31.46
C THR A 196 55.17 -75.40 -32.25
N VAL A 197 56.14 -74.48 -32.27
CA VAL A 197 57.46 -74.71 -32.88
C VAL A 197 58.19 -75.83 -32.14
N LEU A 198 58.23 -75.79 -30.81
CA LEU A 198 58.86 -76.86 -30.01
C LEU A 198 58.22 -78.24 -30.26
N LEU A 199 56.89 -78.29 -30.37
CA LEU A 199 56.17 -79.53 -30.69
C LEU A 199 56.49 -80.03 -32.10
N ARG A 200 56.57 -79.12 -33.09
CA ARG A 200 56.95 -79.46 -34.45
C ARG A 200 58.38 -80.01 -34.50
N ASP A 201 59.34 -79.32 -33.91
CA ASP A 201 60.73 -79.77 -33.82
C ASP A 201 60.83 -81.13 -33.12
N SER A 202 60.02 -81.37 -32.09
CA SER A 202 59.96 -82.66 -31.40
C SER A 202 59.35 -83.77 -32.26
N LEU A 203 58.38 -83.46 -33.11
CA LEU A 203 57.79 -84.42 -34.04
C LEU A 203 58.75 -84.73 -35.19
N ASP A 204 59.41 -83.72 -35.76
CA ASP A 204 60.40 -83.89 -36.82
C ASP A 204 61.56 -84.77 -36.31
N ARG A 205 62.05 -84.54 -35.08
CA ARG A 205 63.04 -85.42 -34.43
C ARG A 205 62.54 -86.85 -34.20
N LYS A 206 61.24 -87.00 -33.92
CA LYS A 206 60.63 -88.33 -33.76
C LYS A 206 60.56 -89.05 -35.10
N GLU A 207 60.16 -88.36 -36.18
CA GLU A 207 60.14 -88.91 -37.53
C GLU A 207 61.56 -89.32 -37.96
N GLU A 208 62.57 -88.48 -37.75
CA GLU A 208 63.97 -88.82 -38.01
C GLU A 208 64.43 -90.05 -37.21
N ALA A 209 64.05 -90.16 -35.93
CA ALA A 209 64.34 -91.33 -35.11
C ALA A 209 63.63 -92.60 -35.63
N VAL A 210 62.40 -92.48 -36.13
CA VAL A 210 61.65 -93.59 -36.72
C VAL A 210 62.26 -94.03 -38.06
N ASP A 211 62.64 -93.08 -38.92
CA ASP A 211 63.34 -93.37 -40.18
C ASP A 211 64.66 -94.08 -39.94
N ASN A 212 65.44 -93.62 -38.95
CA ASN A 212 66.68 -94.29 -38.52
C ASN A 212 66.42 -95.74 -38.05
N LEU A 213 65.31 -96.00 -37.36
CA LEU A 213 64.92 -97.35 -36.97
C LEU A 213 64.50 -98.22 -38.17
N TYR A 214 63.83 -97.65 -39.18
CA TYR A 214 63.51 -98.38 -40.41
C TYR A 214 64.76 -98.74 -41.21
N VAL A 215 65.73 -97.82 -41.32
CA VAL A 215 67.04 -98.10 -41.95
C VAL A 215 67.76 -99.22 -41.19
N LEU A 216 67.73 -99.19 -39.86
CA LEU A 216 68.29 -100.27 -39.04
C LEU A 216 67.57 -101.60 -39.28
N ALA A 217 66.23 -101.60 -39.33
CA ALA A 217 65.43 -102.79 -39.60
C ALA A 217 65.76 -103.38 -40.97
N ASP A 218 65.87 -102.56 -42.02
CA ASP A 218 66.25 -103.02 -43.36
C ASP A 218 67.67 -103.60 -43.41
N ARG A 219 68.62 -102.99 -42.67
CA ARG A 219 69.96 -103.59 -42.48
C ARG A 219 69.88 -104.94 -41.79
N MET A 220 69.07 -105.06 -40.74
CA MET A 220 68.87 -106.34 -40.04
C MET A 220 68.22 -107.39 -40.95
N ASP A 221 67.25 -107.02 -41.78
CA ASP A 221 66.62 -107.91 -42.75
C ASP A 221 67.62 -108.34 -43.84
N ARG A 222 68.46 -107.44 -44.35
CA ARG A 222 69.55 -107.79 -45.29
C ARG A 222 70.56 -108.75 -44.67
N ILE A 223 70.94 -108.54 -43.41
CA ILE A 223 71.78 -109.47 -42.65
C ILE A 223 71.07 -110.82 -42.48
N GLN A 224 69.79 -110.82 -42.13
CA GLN A 224 69.01 -112.04 -41.94
C GLN A 224 68.90 -112.83 -43.25
N GLN A 225 68.62 -112.20 -44.39
CA GLN A 225 68.62 -112.86 -45.71
C GLN A 225 69.98 -113.46 -46.08
N LEU A 226 71.08 -112.78 -45.76
CA LEU A 226 72.42 -113.33 -45.94
C LEU A 226 72.66 -114.56 -45.04
N VAL A 227 72.15 -114.54 -43.81
CA VAL A 227 72.23 -115.67 -42.87
C VAL A 227 71.36 -116.83 -43.37
N ASP A 228 70.11 -116.58 -43.77
CA ASP A 228 69.18 -117.60 -44.27
C ASP A 228 69.70 -118.24 -45.57
N SER A 229 70.43 -117.49 -46.41
CA SER A 229 71.10 -118.02 -47.62
C SER A 229 72.21 -119.04 -47.33
N VAL A 230 72.64 -119.18 -46.07
CA VAL A 230 73.55 -120.26 -45.63
C VAL A 230 72.79 -121.58 -45.49
N ASP A 231 71.52 -121.53 -45.10
CA ASP A 231 70.72 -122.72 -44.79
C ASP A 231 70.07 -123.34 -46.04
N GLU A 232 69.76 -122.57 -47.09
CA GLU A 232 69.08 -123.12 -48.28
C GLU A 232 70.01 -123.86 -49.27
N ASP A 233 71.30 -123.54 -49.35
CA ASP A 233 72.26 -124.18 -50.26
C ASP A 233 73.14 -125.22 -49.54
N SER A 234 72.63 -126.45 -49.45
CA SER A 234 73.33 -127.59 -48.85
C SER A 234 74.45 -128.15 -49.75
N THR A 235 75.58 -127.44 -49.84
CA THR A 235 76.82 -127.99 -50.41
C THR A 235 77.54 -128.85 -49.38
N THR A 236 77.62 -130.17 -49.63
CA THR A 236 78.18 -131.24 -48.78
C THR A 236 79.71 -131.20 -48.60
N ASN A 237 80.34 -130.01 -48.68
CA ASN A 237 81.79 -129.83 -48.62
C ASN A 237 82.19 -128.85 -47.49
N PRO A 238 82.81 -129.32 -46.39
CA PRO A 238 83.04 -128.51 -45.18
C PRO A 238 83.98 -127.31 -45.39
N ILE A 239 84.89 -127.38 -46.36
CA ILE A 239 85.79 -126.25 -46.71
C ILE A 239 85.03 -125.13 -47.44
N GLY A 240 84.00 -125.47 -48.22
CA GLY A 240 83.16 -124.49 -48.92
C GLY A 240 82.28 -123.68 -47.96
N VAL A 241 81.79 -124.32 -46.89
CA VAL A 241 80.99 -123.68 -45.83
C VAL A 241 81.82 -122.60 -45.10
N VAL A 242 83.07 -122.89 -44.76
CA VAL A 242 83.95 -121.92 -44.07
C VAL A 242 84.26 -120.69 -44.94
N GLN A 243 84.52 -120.88 -46.23
CA GLN A 243 84.74 -119.76 -47.15
C GLN A 243 83.46 -118.92 -47.39
N LYS A 244 82.29 -119.56 -47.42
CA LYS A 244 80.99 -118.88 -47.54
C LYS A 244 80.68 -118.04 -46.29
N LEU A 245 80.92 -118.59 -45.10
CA LEU A 245 80.83 -117.84 -43.83
C LEU A 245 81.80 -116.66 -43.79
N GLN A 246 83.03 -116.82 -44.30
CA GLN A 246 83.99 -115.71 -44.35
C GLN A 246 83.52 -114.58 -45.28
N ARG A 247 82.93 -114.90 -46.43
CA ARG A 247 82.33 -113.90 -47.34
C ARG A 247 81.10 -113.23 -46.72
N ILE A 248 80.21 -114.00 -46.10
CA ILE A 248 79.01 -113.47 -45.43
C ILE A 248 79.41 -112.56 -44.27
N TRP A 249 80.39 -112.96 -43.46
CA TRP A 249 80.92 -112.13 -42.39
C TRP A 249 81.51 -110.80 -42.90
N GLN A 250 82.12 -110.80 -44.09
CA GLN A 250 82.64 -109.59 -44.71
C GLN A 250 81.51 -108.70 -45.23
N MET A 251 80.47 -109.27 -45.85
CA MET A 251 79.26 -108.55 -46.27
C MET A 251 78.48 -107.97 -45.08
N VAL A 252 78.36 -108.71 -43.97
CA VAL A 252 77.75 -108.21 -42.72
C VAL A 252 78.54 -107.03 -42.15
N LYS A 253 79.87 -107.09 -42.20
CA LYS A 253 80.73 -105.96 -41.79
C LYS A 253 80.54 -104.74 -42.68
N GLU A 254 80.34 -104.93 -43.98
CA GLU A 254 80.05 -103.84 -44.92
C GLU A 254 78.67 -103.21 -44.62
N ILE A 255 77.62 -104.02 -44.39
CA ILE A 255 76.27 -103.52 -44.03
C ILE A 255 76.26 -102.78 -42.69
N LEU A 256 77.06 -103.22 -41.71
CA LEU A 256 77.18 -102.53 -40.41
C LEU A 256 78.00 -101.24 -40.49
N ALA A 257 78.79 -101.04 -41.56
CA ALA A 257 79.61 -99.85 -41.76
C ALA A 257 78.93 -98.76 -42.61
N GLU A 258 77.82 -99.09 -43.30
CA GLU A 258 76.87 -98.12 -43.87
C GLU A 258 76.28 -97.21 -42.79
#